data_AF-A0A4R6WCN4-F1
#
_entry.id   AF-A0A4R6WCN4-F1
#
_cell.length_a   1.000
_cell.length_b   1.000
_cell.length_c   1.000
_cell.angle_alpha   90.00
_cell.angle_beta   90.00
_cell.angle_gamma   90.00
#
_symmetry.space_group_name_H-M   'P 1'
#
loop_
_entity.id
_entity.type
_entity.pdbx_description
1 polymer ?
#
loop_
_entity_poly.entity_id
_entity_poly.type
_entity_poly.pdbx_seq_one_letter_code
_entity_poly.pdbx_strand_id
1 'polypeptide(L)'
;MLVTCSSCGKVIDASKSESYYVKQGNVYFIPGGNSFERGSKKMDADPQSFQPLAETYGKDSRHVFFRGSKQEHIDLNSFQVEKGIPKDKSHVYCYMGDDIDFNRRGEDVLSMIEQADPSTFQRLNAAAIGFAKDKNHYYYRNRLISVDYKSFQILNARFMKDDEKLYLDNGELFLVVDKSLKEVEKVNNEYVLVDGNKLFYFQPFKKEGVIKSPLSPNSLPIEVVDDDLLKTQKEVFLFGRPIPGADPKTLRVLFKTKTELIAKDKKHVYYNLEVIPLANPETYQLLDGRVGKDDRFVYYTNKKIDVPDVEGFRKVMDSSMPNVTFQDNKGNVYDAWGVKQESKSSR
;
A
#
# COMPACT_ATOMS: atom_id res chain seq x y z
N MET A 1 -42.65 34.45 -14.17
CA MET A 1 -41.57 34.49 -15.17
C MET A 1 -40.45 33.59 -14.63
N LEU A 2 -40.34 32.36 -15.15
CA LEU A 2 -39.29 31.42 -14.78
C LEU A 2 -37.98 31.91 -15.38
N VAL A 3 -37.02 32.29 -14.54
CA VAL A 3 -35.65 32.54 -14.98
C VAL A 3 -35.04 31.18 -15.31
N THR A 4 -35.15 30.76 -16.56
CA THR A 4 -34.44 29.60 -17.08
C THR A 4 -32.95 29.91 -17.05
N CYS A 5 -32.20 29.17 -16.25
CA CYS A 5 -30.75 29.26 -16.17
C CYS A 5 -30.14 28.83 -17.51
N SER A 6 -29.97 29.77 -18.44
CA SER A 6 -29.36 29.58 -19.77
C SER A 6 -27.85 29.31 -19.71
N SER A 7 -27.25 29.24 -18.51
CA SER A 7 -25.81 29.16 -18.29
C SER A 7 -25.27 27.74 -18.06
N CYS A 8 -26.13 26.77 -17.72
CA CYS A 8 -25.72 25.39 -17.46
C CYS A 8 -25.91 24.52 -18.71
N GLY A 9 -24.87 23.82 -19.17
CA GLY A 9 -25.04 22.79 -20.21
C GLY A 9 -25.87 21.62 -19.72
N LYS A 10 -26.34 20.78 -20.64
CA LYS A 10 -27.19 19.62 -20.34
C LYS A 10 -26.37 18.34 -20.38
N VAL A 11 -26.47 17.48 -19.37
CA VAL A 11 -25.88 16.14 -19.41
C VAL A 11 -26.47 15.36 -20.60
N ILE A 12 -25.64 14.64 -21.34
CA ILE A 12 -26.05 13.92 -22.56
C ILE A 12 -26.79 12.62 -22.20
N ASP A 13 -26.21 11.78 -21.34
CA ASP A 13 -26.86 10.56 -20.81
C ASP A 13 -26.34 10.24 -19.40
N ALA A 14 -27.09 10.69 -18.39
CA ALA A 14 -26.73 10.52 -16.98
C ALA A 14 -26.74 9.04 -16.52
N SER A 15 -27.34 8.11 -17.27
CA SER A 15 -27.28 6.69 -16.94
C SER A 15 -25.92 6.06 -17.26
N LYS A 16 -25.13 6.74 -18.10
CA LYS A 16 -23.80 6.30 -18.56
C LYS A 16 -22.67 7.17 -18.05
N SER A 17 -22.89 8.48 -17.97
CA SER A 17 -21.90 9.44 -17.52
C SER A 17 -22.53 10.74 -17.03
N GLU A 18 -22.06 11.23 -15.88
CA GLU A 18 -22.39 12.57 -15.38
C GLU A 18 -21.39 13.65 -15.86
N SER A 19 -20.39 13.24 -16.64
CA SER A 19 -19.27 14.08 -17.06
C SER A 19 -19.39 14.63 -18.50
N TYR A 20 -20.33 14.16 -19.33
CA TYR A 20 -20.50 14.64 -20.71
C TYR A 20 -21.72 15.55 -20.88
N TYR A 21 -21.49 16.75 -21.40
CA TYR A 21 -22.52 17.80 -21.53
C TYR A 21 -22.59 18.36 -22.94
N VAL A 22 -23.79 18.76 -23.36
CA VAL A 22 -24.00 19.61 -24.54
C VAL A 22 -24.33 21.04 -24.11
N LYS A 23 -23.62 22.02 -24.68
CA LYS A 23 -23.87 23.45 -24.47
C LYS A 23 -23.63 24.21 -25.77
N GLN A 24 -24.63 24.99 -26.20
CA GLN A 24 -24.56 25.81 -27.42
C GLN A 24 -24.07 25.01 -28.65
N GLY A 25 -24.58 23.79 -28.84
CA GLY A 25 -24.21 22.93 -29.97
C GLY A 25 -22.79 22.37 -29.93
N ASN A 26 -22.11 22.39 -28.78
CA ASN A 26 -20.80 21.76 -28.60
C ASN A 26 -20.86 20.74 -27.47
N VAL A 27 -20.06 19.68 -27.60
CA VAL A 27 -19.87 18.67 -26.54
C VAL A 27 -18.72 19.10 -25.63
N TYR A 28 -18.93 18.92 -24.33
CA TYR A 28 -17.95 19.19 -23.29
C TYR A 28 -17.77 17.95 -22.40
N PHE A 29 -16.53 17.68 -22.03
CA PHE A 29 -16.21 16.79 -20.92
C PHE A 29 -15.92 17.63 -19.68
N ILE A 30 -16.52 17.28 -18.56
CA ILE A 30 -16.37 17.96 -17.27
C ILE A 30 -16.10 16.90 -16.22
N PRO A 31 -14.86 16.75 -15.74
CA PRO A 31 -14.51 15.73 -14.76
C PRO A 31 -15.37 15.83 -13.50
N GLY A 32 -16.10 14.76 -13.17
CA GLY A 32 -16.87 14.62 -11.93
C GLY A 32 -18.08 15.57 -11.83
N GLY A 33 -18.58 16.08 -12.96
CA GLY A 33 -19.78 16.94 -12.97
C GLY A 33 -19.60 18.32 -12.32
N ASN A 34 -18.35 18.79 -12.19
CA ASN A 34 -18.03 20.10 -11.62
C ASN A 34 -18.62 21.29 -12.43
N SER A 35 -18.45 22.52 -11.92
CA SER A 35 -18.88 23.72 -12.67
C SER A 35 -18.14 23.88 -14.00
N PHE A 36 -18.86 24.27 -15.06
CA PHE A 36 -18.31 24.61 -16.38
C PHE A 36 -17.11 25.57 -16.30
N GLU A 37 -17.11 26.48 -15.33
CA GLU A 37 -16.09 27.52 -15.17
C GLU A 37 -14.74 27.02 -14.62
N ARG A 38 -14.67 25.78 -14.08
CA ARG A 38 -13.48 25.28 -13.37
C ARG A 38 -12.86 24.01 -13.94
N GLY A 39 -13.31 23.52 -15.10
CA GLY A 39 -12.74 22.29 -15.66
C GLY A 39 -13.40 21.73 -16.92
N SER A 40 -14.22 22.52 -17.62
CA SER A 40 -14.83 22.01 -18.86
C SER A 40 -13.81 21.97 -20.00
N LYS A 41 -13.69 20.80 -20.63
CA LYS A 41 -12.94 20.60 -21.87
C LYS A 41 -13.92 20.57 -23.04
N LYS A 42 -13.88 21.58 -23.91
CA LYS A 42 -14.60 21.56 -25.18
C LYS A 42 -14.00 20.46 -26.07
N MET A 43 -14.85 19.63 -26.65
CA MET A 43 -14.47 18.49 -27.48
C MET A 43 -14.70 18.81 -28.96
N ASP A 44 -13.84 18.28 -29.84
CA ASP A 44 -14.12 18.19 -31.29
C ASP A 44 -14.95 16.94 -31.60
N ALA A 45 -16.12 16.86 -30.96
CA ALA A 45 -17.08 15.77 -31.15
C ALA A 45 -18.32 16.30 -31.88
N ASP A 46 -18.91 15.46 -32.73
CA ASP A 46 -20.20 15.76 -33.34
C ASP A 46 -21.32 15.65 -32.29
N PRO A 47 -21.96 16.77 -31.90
CA PRO A 47 -22.99 16.77 -30.87
C PRO A 47 -24.24 15.98 -31.25
N GLN A 48 -24.48 15.71 -32.54
CA GLN A 48 -25.68 14.98 -33.00
C GLN A 48 -25.54 13.48 -32.84
N SER A 49 -24.32 12.95 -32.96
CA SER A 49 -24.04 11.51 -32.88
C SER A 49 -23.29 11.11 -31.61
N PHE A 50 -22.89 12.06 -30.77
CA PHE A 50 -22.15 11.77 -29.55
C PHE A 50 -23.00 11.00 -28.53
N GLN A 51 -22.45 9.89 -28.04
CA GLN A 51 -23.04 9.04 -27.00
C GLN A 51 -21.99 8.69 -25.94
N PRO A 52 -22.30 8.89 -24.64
CA PRO A 52 -21.49 8.35 -23.56
C PRO A 52 -21.54 6.81 -23.54
N LEU A 53 -20.39 6.17 -23.36
CA LEU A 53 -20.27 4.71 -23.23
C LEU A 53 -20.07 4.28 -21.77
N ALA A 54 -19.35 5.11 -21.01
CA ALA A 54 -19.10 4.98 -19.58
C ALA A 54 -18.67 6.35 -19.03
N GLU A 55 -18.48 6.47 -17.71
CA GLU A 55 -18.22 7.74 -17.04
C GLU A 55 -17.20 8.63 -17.75
N THR A 56 -16.07 8.07 -18.17
CA THR A 56 -14.98 8.80 -18.85
C THR A 56 -14.84 8.47 -20.32
N TYR A 57 -15.73 7.69 -20.93
CA TYR A 57 -15.61 7.23 -22.32
C TYR A 57 -16.86 7.59 -23.12
N GLY A 58 -16.68 8.09 -24.33
CA GLY A 58 -17.77 8.38 -25.26
C GLY A 58 -17.34 8.15 -26.69
N LYS A 59 -18.28 8.17 -27.63
CA LYS A 59 -17.99 8.16 -29.07
C LYS A 59 -18.99 9.01 -29.83
N ASP A 60 -18.55 9.59 -30.94
CA ASP A 60 -19.45 10.12 -31.97
C ASP A 60 -19.41 9.18 -33.20
N SER A 61 -19.97 9.60 -34.33
CA SER A 61 -19.95 8.82 -35.57
C SER A 61 -18.57 8.74 -36.24
N ARG A 62 -17.54 9.41 -35.70
CA ARG A 62 -16.21 9.55 -36.30
C ARG A 62 -15.09 9.02 -35.40
N HIS A 63 -15.20 9.20 -34.09
CA HIS A 63 -14.11 8.96 -33.15
C HIS A 63 -14.60 8.46 -31.78
N VAL A 64 -13.69 7.78 -31.08
CA VAL A 64 -13.80 7.48 -29.65
C VAL A 64 -13.11 8.58 -28.86
N PHE A 65 -13.64 8.88 -27.68
CA PHE A 65 -13.11 9.89 -26.76
C PHE A 65 -12.90 9.27 -25.37
N PHE A 66 -11.75 9.59 -24.77
CA PHE A 66 -11.43 9.29 -23.38
C PHE A 66 -11.14 10.60 -22.64
N ARG A 67 -11.89 10.87 -21.57
CA ARG A 67 -11.81 12.13 -20.79
C ARG A 67 -11.83 13.39 -21.69
N GLY A 68 -12.67 13.35 -22.73
CA GLY A 68 -12.80 14.42 -23.72
C GLY A 68 -11.65 14.55 -24.72
N SER A 69 -10.62 13.71 -24.65
CA SER A 69 -9.54 13.63 -25.64
C SER A 69 -9.91 12.65 -26.74
N LYS A 70 -9.78 13.07 -28.00
CA LYS A 70 -9.98 12.21 -29.17
C LYS A 70 -8.92 11.10 -29.18
N GLN A 71 -9.34 9.87 -29.45
CA GLN A 71 -8.44 8.72 -29.58
C GLN A 71 -8.21 8.37 -31.04
N GLU A 72 -6.97 8.05 -31.38
CA GLU A 72 -6.57 7.60 -32.71
C GLU A 72 -6.36 6.08 -32.71
N HIS A 73 -6.47 5.46 -33.89
CA HIS A 73 -6.19 4.02 -34.11
C HIS A 73 -7.07 3.06 -33.28
N ILE A 74 -8.31 3.43 -33.01
CA ILE A 74 -9.32 2.58 -32.37
C ILE A 74 -10.37 2.15 -33.40
N ASP A 75 -10.78 0.87 -33.40
CA ASP A 75 -11.90 0.41 -34.21
C ASP A 75 -13.23 0.93 -33.61
N LEU A 76 -13.72 2.05 -34.17
CA LEU A 76 -14.93 2.74 -33.72
C LEU A 76 -16.18 1.84 -33.67
N ASN A 77 -16.32 0.95 -34.65
CA ASN A 77 -17.51 0.13 -34.84
C ASN A 77 -17.65 -0.93 -33.75
N SER A 78 -16.53 -1.51 -33.32
CA SER A 78 -16.48 -2.55 -32.29
C SER A 78 -16.10 -2.04 -30.91
N PHE A 79 -15.70 -0.77 -30.77
CA PHE A 79 -15.31 -0.20 -29.48
C PHE A 79 -16.47 -0.19 -28.47
N GLN A 80 -16.16 -0.68 -27.28
CA GLN A 80 -17.05 -0.77 -26.14
C GLN A 80 -16.27 -0.67 -24.82
N VAL A 81 -16.99 -0.39 -23.73
CA VAL A 81 -16.45 -0.42 -22.37
C VAL A 81 -17.23 -1.41 -21.55
N GLU A 82 -16.60 -2.51 -21.17
CA GLU A 82 -17.23 -3.57 -20.37
C GLU A 82 -16.55 -3.65 -19.00
N LYS A 83 -17.30 -3.47 -17.91
CA LYS A 83 -16.77 -3.49 -16.54
C LYS A 83 -15.54 -2.57 -16.35
N GLY A 84 -15.57 -1.40 -16.99
CA GLY A 84 -14.48 -0.43 -16.97
C GLY A 84 -13.27 -0.77 -17.84
N ILE A 85 -13.35 -1.82 -18.67
CA ILE A 85 -12.30 -2.22 -19.61
C ILE A 85 -12.65 -1.67 -21.00
N PRO A 86 -11.93 -0.66 -21.51
CA PRO A 86 -12.10 -0.20 -22.89
C PRO A 86 -11.44 -1.20 -23.85
N LYS A 87 -12.21 -1.67 -24.83
CA LYS A 87 -11.75 -2.66 -25.80
C LYS A 87 -12.49 -2.53 -27.13
N ASP A 88 -11.85 -2.98 -28.19
CA ASP A 88 -12.49 -3.22 -29.48
C ASP A 88 -12.36 -4.71 -29.86
N LYS A 89 -12.67 -5.08 -31.10
CA LYS A 89 -12.60 -6.47 -31.56
C LYS A 89 -11.18 -7.07 -31.53
N SER A 90 -10.14 -6.24 -31.53
CA SER A 90 -8.73 -6.64 -31.69
C SER A 90 -7.86 -6.28 -30.50
N HIS A 91 -8.19 -5.24 -29.74
CA HIS A 91 -7.32 -4.70 -28.69
C HIS A 91 -8.07 -4.43 -27.39
N VAL A 92 -7.33 -4.59 -26.29
CA VAL A 92 -7.68 -4.05 -24.98
C VAL A 92 -6.84 -2.80 -24.75
N TYR A 93 -7.46 -1.77 -24.18
CA TYR A 93 -6.81 -0.48 -23.95
C TYR A 93 -6.67 -0.19 -22.45
N CYS A 94 -5.70 0.64 -22.12
CA CYS A 94 -5.48 1.18 -20.78
C CYS A 94 -4.95 2.61 -20.86
N TYR A 95 -5.03 3.34 -19.76
CA TYR A 95 -4.33 4.61 -19.61
C TYR A 95 -3.08 4.38 -18.77
N MET A 96 -1.92 4.83 -19.27
CA MET A 96 -0.61 4.63 -18.62
C MET A 96 -0.07 5.91 -17.95
N GLY A 97 -0.80 7.02 -18.00
CA GLY A 97 -0.42 8.25 -17.31
C GLY A 97 -0.74 8.18 -15.82
N ASP A 98 -0.02 8.94 -15.00
CA ASP A 98 -0.36 9.04 -13.58
C ASP A 98 -1.70 9.79 -13.40
N ASP A 99 -2.59 9.31 -12.54
CA ASP A 99 -3.82 10.02 -12.12
C ASP A 99 -3.51 11.21 -11.17
N ILE A 100 -2.41 11.94 -11.43
CA ILE A 100 -1.98 13.09 -10.62
C ILE A 100 -2.59 14.36 -11.24
N ASP A 101 -3.65 14.83 -10.57
CA ASP A 101 -4.36 16.10 -10.69
C ASP A 101 -5.13 16.43 -12.00
N PHE A 102 -6.38 16.88 -11.79
CA PHE A 102 -7.35 17.30 -12.82
C PHE A 102 -6.95 18.55 -13.64
N ASN A 103 -5.76 19.11 -13.40
CA ASN A 103 -5.23 20.32 -14.03
C ASN A 103 -4.13 20.05 -15.08
N ARG A 104 -4.13 18.86 -15.72
CA ARG A 104 -3.06 18.51 -16.67
C ARG A 104 -3.14 19.26 -18.00
N ARG A 105 -1.95 19.66 -18.46
CA ARG A 105 -1.61 19.96 -19.86
C ARG A 105 -0.99 18.69 -20.46
N GLY A 106 -1.82 17.82 -21.02
CA GLY A 106 -1.41 16.57 -21.70
C GLY A 106 -2.63 15.90 -22.35
N GLU A 107 -2.41 15.10 -23.39
CA GLU A 107 -3.49 14.35 -24.04
C GLU A 107 -3.78 13.06 -23.27
N ASP A 108 -5.04 12.82 -22.90
CA ASP A 108 -5.47 11.56 -22.32
C ASP A 108 -5.52 10.50 -23.42
N VAL A 109 -4.38 9.88 -23.72
CA VAL A 109 -4.24 8.88 -24.79
C VAL A 109 -4.25 7.47 -24.21
N LEU A 110 -5.11 6.62 -24.76
CA LEU A 110 -5.16 5.21 -24.44
C LEU A 110 -4.01 4.46 -25.14
N SER A 111 -3.39 3.55 -24.39
CA SER A 111 -2.37 2.61 -24.87
C SER A 111 -2.96 1.21 -24.99
N MET A 112 -2.56 0.47 -26.02
CA MET A 112 -2.90 -0.94 -26.15
C MET A 112 -2.18 -1.77 -25.09
N ILE A 113 -2.88 -2.77 -24.53
CA ILE A 113 -2.26 -3.82 -23.72
C ILE A 113 -1.73 -4.87 -24.69
N GLU A 114 -0.41 -5.01 -24.74
CA GLU A 114 0.24 -5.92 -25.69
C GLU A 114 -0.23 -7.38 -25.51
N GLN A 115 -0.59 -8.02 -26.62
CA GLN A 115 -1.03 -9.42 -26.70
C GLN A 115 -2.30 -9.78 -25.90
N ALA A 116 -3.04 -8.79 -25.39
CA ALA A 116 -4.29 -9.03 -24.69
C ALA A 116 -5.40 -9.50 -25.64
N ASP A 117 -6.04 -10.62 -25.31
CA ASP A 117 -7.23 -11.11 -26.01
C ASP A 117 -8.49 -10.38 -25.51
N PRO A 118 -9.15 -9.54 -26.34
CA PRO A 118 -10.28 -8.72 -25.88
C PRO A 118 -11.52 -9.51 -25.46
N SER A 119 -11.67 -10.73 -25.97
CA SER A 119 -12.82 -11.58 -25.69
C SER A 119 -12.74 -12.23 -24.32
N THR A 120 -11.53 -12.42 -23.79
CA THR A 120 -11.28 -13.17 -22.54
C THR A 120 -10.55 -12.36 -21.47
N PHE A 121 -10.08 -11.15 -21.78
CA PHE A 121 -9.41 -10.28 -20.83
C PHE A 121 -10.32 -9.87 -19.68
N GLN A 122 -9.81 -10.05 -18.46
CA GLN A 122 -10.48 -9.68 -17.22
C GLN A 122 -9.47 -9.21 -16.18
N ARG A 123 -9.85 -8.20 -15.40
CA ARG A 123 -9.11 -7.80 -14.19
C ARG A 123 -9.39 -8.81 -13.08
N LEU A 124 -8.37 -9.14 -12.29
CA LEU A 124 -8.54 -9.97 -11.10
C LEU A 124 -9.13 -9.14 -9.96
N ASN A 125 -9.60 -9.82 -8.91
CA ASN A 125 -10.36 -9.22 -7.81
C ASN A 125 -9.48 -8.39 -6.85
N ALA A 126 -10.08 -7.85 -5.79
CA ALA A 126 -9.42 -6.98 -4.82
C ALA A 126 -8.22 -7.62 -4.08
N ALA A 127 -8.12 -8.94 -4.01
CA ALA A 127 -6.95 -9.62 -3.42
C ALA A 127 -5.73 -9.65 -4.37
N ALA A 128 -5.92 -9.29 -5.64
CA ALA A 128 -4.93 -9.31 -6.70
C ALA A 128 -4.93 -7.97 -7.47
N ILE A 129 -4.98 -6.85 -6.74
CA ILE A 129 -5.00 -5.51 -7.34
C ILE A 129 -3.83 -5.34 -8.30
N GLY A 130 -4.14 -4.84 -9.50
CA GLY A 130 -3.16 -4.65 -10.57
C GLY A 130 -2.96 -5.86 -11.48
N PHE A 131 -3.48 -7.04 -11.13
CA PHE A 131 -3.43 -8.20 -12.01
C PHE A 131 -4.63 -8.27 -12.96
N ALA A 132 -4.36 -8.75 -14.17
CA ALA A 132 -5.38 -9.16 -15.12
C ALA A 132 -4.91 -10.44 -15.81
N LYS A 133 -5.85 -11.13 -16.47
CA LYS A 133 -5.53 -12.26 -17.32
C LYS A 133 -6.47 -12.34 -18.50
N ASP A 134 -6.02 -13.01 -19.54
CA ASP A 134 -6.88 -13.51 -20.61
C ASP A 134 -6.73 -15.04 -20.72
N LYS A 135 -7.15 -15.65 -21.83
CA LYS A 135 -7.05 -17.11 -22.02
C LYS A 135 -5.63 -17.67 -22.09
N ASN A 136 -4.62 -16.84 -22.40
CA ASN A 136 -3.25 -17.25 -22.68
C ASN A 136 -2.21 -16.59 -21.75
N HIS A 137 -2.51 -15.41 -21.19
CA HIS A 137 -1.53 -14.56 -20.55
C HIS A 137 -2.00 -14.00 -19.22
N TYR A 138 -1.03 -13.69 -18.36
CA TYR A 138 -1.22 -12.83 -17.20
C TYR A 138 -0.60 -11.47 -17.47
N TYR A 139 -1.16 -10.46 -16.80
CA TYR A 139 -0.74 -9.08 -16.87
C TYR A 139 -0.59 -8.52 -15.47
N TYR A 140 0.45 -7.72 -15.27
CA TYR A 140 0.65 -6.92 -14.08
C TYR A 140 0.70 -5.44 -14.46
N ARG A 141 -0.20 -4.63 -13.90
CA ARG A 141 -0.34 -3.20 -14.21
C ARG A 141 -0.40 -2.92 -15.71
N ASN A 142 -1.25 -3.70 -16.39
CA ASN A 142 -1.45 -3.65 -17.85
C ASN A 142 -0.21 -4.00 -18.69
N ARG A 143 0.81 -4.65 -18.10
CA ARG A 143 1.99 -5.16 -18.82
C ARG A 143 1.97 -6.68 -18.82
N LEU A 144 2.29 -7.28 -19.96
CA LEU A 144 2.44 -8.72 -20.10
C LEU A 144 3.54 -9.23 -19.15
N ILE A 145 3.27 -10.31 -18.41
CA ILE A 145 4.25 -10.99 -17.57
C ILE A 145 4.48 -12.43 -18.05
N SER A 146 5.74 -12.87 -18.01
CA SER A 146 6.12 -14.22 -18.41
C SER A 146 6.09 -15.14 -17.18
N VAL A 147 5.00 -15.90 -17.07
CA VAL A 147 4.74 -16.89 -16.02
C VAL A 147 4.19 -18.16 -16.66
N ASP A 148 4.34 -19.31 -16.02
CA ASP A 148 3.59 -20.49 -16.47
C ASP A 148 2.10 -20.31 -16.18
N TYR A 149 1.29 -20.20 -17.23
CA TYR A 149 -0.11 -19.82 -17.12
C TYR A 149 -0.94 -20.81 -16.28
N LYS A 150 -0.60 -22.10 -16.31
CA LYS A 150 -1.40 -23.15 -15.66
C LYS A 150 -1.13 -23.23 -14.16
N SER A 151 0.13 -23.06 -13.75
CA SER A 151 0.56 -23.17 -12.36
C SER A 151 0.67 -21.83 -11.63
N PHE A 152 0.59 -20.69 -12.34
CA PHE A 152 0.68 -19.38 -11.71
C PHE A 152 -0.36 -19.17 -10.62
N GLN A 153 0.12 -18.84 -9.42
CA GLN A 153 -0.65 -18.69 -8.21
C GLN A 153 -0.18 -17.47 -7.43
N ILE A 154 -1.13 -16.65 -6.98
CA ILE A 154 -0.88 -15.60 -6.00
C ILE A 154 -0.90 -16.23 -4.60
N LEU A 155 0.21 -16.16 -3.87
CA LEU A 155 0.32 -16.74 -2.53
C LEU A 155 -0.16 -15.75 -1.47
N ASN A 156 0.32 -14.50 -1.54
CA ASN A 156 -0.08 -13.42 -0.66
C ASN A 156 0.08 -12.05 -1.33
N ALA A 157 0.04 -10.97 -0.54
CA ALA A 157 0.09 -9.60 -1.07
C ALA A 157 1.44 -9.25 -1.73
N ARG A 158 2.48 -10.05 -1.49
CA ARG A 158 3.84 -9.82 -2.00
C ARG A 158 4.30 -10.90 -2.96
N PHE A 159 4.01 -12.16 -2.64
CA PHE A 159 4.62 -13.31 -3.26
C PHE A 159 3.63 -14.09 -4.12
N MET A 160 4.11 -14.55 -5.26
CA MET A 160 3.38 -15.36 -6.23
C MET A 160 4.33 -16.42 -6.75
N LYS A 161 3.82 -17.54 -7.21
CA LYS A 161 4.66 -18.60 -7.76
C LYS A 161 4.08 -19.16 -9.04
N ASP A 162 4.91 -19.83 -9.79
CA ASP A 162 4.52 -20.90 -10.71
C ASP A 162 5.36 -22.15 -10.39
N ASP A 163 5.29 -23.18 -11.23
CA ASP A 163 6.04 -24.43 -11.00
C ASP A 163 7.57 -24.26 -11.04
N GLU A 164 8.09 -23.16 -11.59
CA GLU A 164 9.53 -22.93 -11.76
C GLU A 164 10.07 -21.78 -10.89
N LYS A 165 9.24 -20.76 -10.60
CA LYS A 165 9.71 -19.48 -10.08
C LYS A 165 8.84 -18.96 -8.94
N LEU A 166 9.50 -18.28 -8.00
CA LEU A 166 8.86 -17.39 -7.02
C LEU A 166 9.05 -15.96 -7.49
N TYR A 167 7.96 -15.22 -7.47
CA TYR A 167 7.85 -13.83 -7.87
C TYR A 167 7.55 -12.94 -6.67
N LEU A 168 7.91 -11.66 -6.80
CA LEU A 168 7.60 -10.59 -5.87
C LEU A 168 6.91 -9.45 -6.61
N ASP A 169 5.80 -8.97 -6.06
CA ASP A 169 5.30 -7.62 -6.24
C ASP A 169 5.87 -6.72 -5.12
N ASN A 170 6.74 -5.79 -5.49
CA ASN A 170 7.33 -4.84 -4.54
C ASN A 170 6.55 -3.51 -4.44
N GLY A 171 5.41 -3.38 -5.13
CA GLY A 171 4.62 -2.16 -5.27
C GLY A 171 4.97 -1.31 -6.49
N GLU A 172 5.97 -1.69 -7.28
CA GLU A 172 6.40 -0.99 -8.50
C GLU A 172 6.64 -1.96 -9.67
N LEU A 173 7.33 -3.06 -9.39
CA LEU A 173 7.81 -4.04 -10.34
C LEU A 173 7.36 -5.45 -9.92
N PHE A 174 7.19 -6.30 -10.93
CA PHE A 174 7.01 -7.74 -10.78
C PHE A 174 8.35 -8.43 -11.07
N LEU A 175 8.94 -9.05 -10.04
CA LEU A 175 10.33 -9.50 -10.03
C LEU A 175 10.41 -11.01 -9.80
N VAL A 176 11.36 -11.69 -10.45
CA VAL A 176 11.72 -13.08 -10.11
C VAL A 176 12.67 -13.07 -8.91
N VAL A 177 12.29 -13.74 -7.82
CA VAL A 177 13.04 -13.82 -6.56
C VAL A 177 13.87 -15.10 -6.44
N ASP A 178 13.33 -16.18 -6.97
CA ASP A 178 13.96 -17.50 -6.91
C ASP A 178 13.48 -18.38 -8.07
N LYS A 179 14.34 -19.32 -8.51
CA LYS A 179 14.08 -20.29 -9.58
C LYS A 179 14.42 -21.73 -9.17
N SER A 180 14.80 -21.94 -7.91
CA SER A 180 15.39 -23.18 -7.41
C SER A 180 14.55 -23.84 -6.32
N LEU A 181 13.22 -23.78 -6.48
CA LEU A 181 12.26 -24.06 -5.43
C LEU A 181 11.73 -25.49 -5.55
N LYS A 182 11.58 -26.18 -4.42
CA LYS A 182 10.80 -27.43 -4.36
C LYS A 182 9.39 -27.15 -3.87
N GLU A 183 9.27 -26.32 -2.84
CA GLU A 183 8.00 -26.03 -2.20
C GLU A 183 7.96 -24.59 -1.69
N VAL A 184 6.81 -23.94 -1.87
CA VAL A 184 6.55 -22.61 -1.32
C VAL A 184 5.12 -22.57 -0.79
N GLU A 185 4.99 -22.21 0.48
CA GLU A 185 3.73 -22.13 1.22
C GLU A 185 3.49 -20.71 1.73
N LYS A 186 2.24 -20.27 1.70
CA LYS A 186 1.84 -19.02 2.35
C LYS A 186 1.93 -19.18 3.87
N VAL A 187 2.59 -18.23 4.54
CA VAL A 187 2.55 -18.12 6.01
C VAL A 187 1.51 -17.09 6.43
N ASN A 188 1.64 -15.85 5.96
CA ASN A 188 0.68 -14.76 6.19
C ASN A 188 0.66 -13.81 4.98
N ASN A 189 0.26 -12.54 5.15
CA ASN A 189 0.21 -11.59 4.04
C ASN A 189 1.58 -11.14 3.53
N GLU A 190 2.63 -11.26 4.33
CA GLU A 190 3.98 -10.73 4.05
C GLU A 190 5.07 -11.81 3.98
N TYR A 191 4.82 -13.02 4.52
CA TYR A 191 5.77 -14.13 4.57
C TYR A 191 5.31 -15.33 3.75
N VAL A 192 6.30 -16.00 3.15
CA VAL A 192 6.18 -17.37 2.62
C VAL A 192 7.26 -18.26 3.23
N LEU A 193 6.93 -19.54 3.41
CA LEU A 193 7.86 -20.59 3.82
C LEU A 193 8.34 -21.31 2.56
N VAL A 194 9.65 -21.32 2.36
CA VAL A 194 10.31 -21.95 1.21
C VAL A 194 11.04 -23.21 1.68
N ASP A 195 10.81 -24.31 0.97
CA ASP A 195 11.39 -25.64 1.19
C ASP A 195 11.26 -26.14 2.65
N GLY A 196 10.22 -25.70 3.35
CA GLY A 196 9.96 -26.04 4.76
C GLY A 196 10.98 -25.51 5.77
N ASN A 197 11.98 -24.72 5.35
CA ASN A 197 13.11 -24.35 6.21
C ASN A 197 13.63 -22.92 6.04
N LYS A 198 13.04 -22.08 5.18
CA LYS A 198 13.42 -20.68 5.04
C LYS A 198 12.18 -19.79 4.97
N LEU A 199 12.15 -18.74 5.78
CA LEU A 199 11.17 -17.67 5.65
C LEU A 199 11.66 -16.63 4.65
N PHE A 200 10.81 -16.27 3.69
CA PHE A 200 11.04 -15.13 2.80
C PHE A 200 10.08 -14.01 3.18
N TYR A 201 10.62 -12.80 3.27
CA TYR A 201 9.90 -11.58 3.64
C TYR A 201 10.41 -10.41 2.82
N PHE A 202 9.54 -9.60 2.24
CA PHE A 202 9.95 -8.39 1.53
C PHE A 202 10.00 -7.20 2.49
N GLN A 203 11.14 -6.51 2.57
CA GLN A 203 11.35 -5.34 3.43
C GLN A 203 11.19 -4.03 2.64
N PRO A 204 10.02 -3.37 2.66
CA PRO A 204 9.77 -2.19 1.83
C PRO A 204 10.45 -0.92 2.35
N PHE A 205 10.79 -0.82 3.64
CA PHE A 205 11.22 0.45 4.24
C PHE A 205 12.74 0.70 4.16
N LYS A 206 13.55 -0.37 4.18
CA LYS A 206 15.02 -0.26 4.22
C LYS A 206 15.72 -0.48 2.88
N LYS A 207 14.95 -0.62 1.78
CA LYS A 207 15.46 -0.97 0.43
C LYS A 207 16.32 -2.25 0.41
N GLU A 208 16.09 -3.16 1.35
CA GLU A 208 16.85 -4.41 1.51
C GLU A 208 16.38 -5.52 0.56
N GLY A 209 15.19 -5.37 -0.05
CA GLY A 209 14.61 -6.40 -0.91
C GLY A 209 14.02 -7.56 -0.10
N VAL A 210 14.16 -8.78 -0.62
CA VAL A 210 13.68 -10.00 0.04
C VAL A 210 14.72 -10.50 1.03
N ILE A 211 14.34 -10.51 2.31
CA ILE A 211 15.09 -11.15 3.38
C ILE A 211 14.76 -12.64 3.36
N LYS A 212 15.81 -13.46 3.24
CA LYS A 212 15.72 -14.93 3.27
C LYS A 212 16.31 -15.41 4.59
N SER A 213 15.48 -15.85 5.52
CA SER A 213 15.92 -16.29 6.85
C SER A 213 15.73 -17.79 7.05
N PRO A 214 16.81 -18.56 7.31
CA PRO A 214 16.69 -19.98 7.61
C PRO A 214 15.99 -20.17 8.96
N LEU A 215 15.26 -21.26 9.07
CA LEU A 215 14.67 -21.75 10.30
C LEU A 215 15.62 -22.73 10.97
N SER A 216 15.73 -22.66 12.30
CA SER A 216 16.42 -23.67 13.07
C SER A 216 15.74 -25.05 12.93
N PRO A 217 16.48 -26.18 12.96
CA PRO A 217 15.87 -27.52 12.92
C PRO A 217 14.83 -27.71 14.04
N ASN A 218 13.72 -28.39 13.74
CA ASN A 218 12.62 -28.63 14.69
C ASN A 218 12.05 -27.33 15.30
N SER A 219 11.91 -26.27 14.49
CA SER A 219 11.32 -24.99 14.91
C SER A 219 9.83 -24.88 14.55
N LEU A 220 9.34 -25.57 13.54
CA LEU A 220 7.90 -25.59 13.18
C LEU A 220 7.04 -26.18 14.31
N PRO A 221 5.77 -25.78 14.49
CA PRO A 221 4.98 -24.93 13.59
C PRO A 221 5.33 -23.44 13.73
N ILE A 222 4.91 -22.66 12.73
CA ILE A 222 4.92 -21.20 12.78
C ILE A 222 3.58 -20.73 13.34
N GLU A 223 3.62 -19.92 14.39
CA GLU A 223 2.52 -19.12 14.92
C GLU A 223 2.62 -17.71 14.34
N VAL A 224 1.57 -17.26 13.66
CA VAL A 224 1.45 -15.91 13.14
C VAL A 224 0.91 -15.01 14.24
N VAL A 225 1.73 -14.08 14.75
CA VAL A 225 1.27 -13.06 15.71
C VAL A 225 0.64 -11.89 14.97
N ASP A 226 1.30 -11.43 13.90
CA ASP A 226 0.75 -10.50 12.92
C ASP A 226 1.49 -10.62 11.57
N ASP A 227 1.28 -9.66 10.66
CA ASP A 227 1.89 -9.69 9.33
C ASP A 227 3.44 -9.59 9.35
N ASP A 228 4.04 -8.93 10.34
CA ASP A 228 5.50 -8.73 10.44
C ASP A 228 6.17 -9.59 11.53
N LEU A 229 5.38 -10.10 12.48
CA LEU A 229 5.84 -10.81 13.68
C LEU A 229 5.35 -12.26 13.68
N LEU A 230 6.31 -13.18 13.63
CA LEU A 230 6.08 -14.62 13.67
C LEU A 230 6.81 -15.25 14.86
N LYS A 231 6.25 -16.34 15.38
CA LYS A 231 6.89 -17.18 16.38
C LYS A 231 7.02 -18.59 15.83
N THR A 232 8.13 -19.24 16.11
CA THR A 232 8.31 -20.67 15.94
C THR A 232 8.41 -21.29 17.33
N GLN A 233 8.60 -22.61 17.44
CA GLN A 233 8.91 -23.25 18.71
C GLN A 233 10.21 -22.74 19.36
N LYS A 234 11.12 -22.12 18.58
CA LYS A 234 12.48 -21.77 19.03
C LYS A 234 12.86 -20.30 18.80
N GLU A 235 12.24 -19.63 17.84
CA GLU A 235 12.68 -18.34 17.33
C GLU A 235 11.49 -17.39 17.19
N VAL A 236 11.75 -16.10 17.38
CA VAL A 236 10.80 -15.03 17.06
C VAL A 236 11.35 -14.28 15.86
N PHE A 237 10.55 -14.09 14.81
CA PHE A 237 10.92 -13.33 13.63
C PHE A 237 10.15 -12.02 13.58
N LEU A 238 10.85 -10.91 13.38
CA LEU A 238 10.30 -9.58 13.19
C LEU A 238 10.87 -8.98 11.91
N PHE A 239 10.00 -8.46 11.03
CA PHE A 239 10.39 -7.80 9.78
C PHE A 239 11.37 -8.63 8.92
N GLY A 240 11.12 -9.94 8.85
CA GLY A 240 11.91 -10.91 8.11
C GLY A 240 13.09 -11.50 8.85
N ARG A 241 13.46 -11.04 10.05
CA ARG A 241 14.70 -11.42 10.74
C ARG A 241 14.44 -11.99 12.14
N PRO A 242 15.25 -12.95 12.62
CA PRO A 242 15.11 -13.43 13.99
C PRO A 242 15.48 -12.33 14.99
N ILE A 243 14.75 -12.23 16.09
CA ILE A 243 15.13 -11.44 17.27
C ILE A 243 16.09 -12.30 18.10
N PRO A 244 17.40 -11.99 18.16
CA PRO A 244 18.38 -12.84 18.83
C PRO A 244 18.05 -13.02 20.32
N GLY A 245 17.96 -14.28 20.74
CA GLY A 245 17.75 -14.66 22.14
C GLY A 245 16.33 -14.45 22.67
N ALA A 246 15.36 -14.03 21.84
CA ALA A 246 13.96 -13.93 22.22
C ALA A 246 13.34 -15.30 22.49
N ASP A 247 12.64 -15.44 23.62
CA ASP A 247 11.87 -16.64 23.97
C ASP A 247 10.44 -16.55 23.39
N PRO A 248 10.09 -17.35 22.36
CA PRO A 248 8.77 -17.28 21.73
C PRO A 248 7.61 -17.51 22.70
N LYS A 249 7.82 -18.37 23.71
CA LYS A 249 6.78 -18.77 24.67
C LYS A 249 6.43 -17.66 25.63
N THR A 250 7.38 -16.80 25.97
CA THR A 250 7.20 -15.78 26.99
C THR A 250 7.24 -14.35 26.46
N LEU A 251 7.55 -14.16 25.18
CA LEU A 251 7.51 -12.87 24.50
C LEU A 251 6.11 -12.24 24.53
N ARG A 252 6.04 -11.03 25.07
CA ARG A 252 4.90 -10.12 25.11
C ARG A 252 5.24 -8.83 24.37
N VAL A 253 4.39 -8.47 23.41
CA VAL A 253 4.49 -7.18 22.70
C VAL A 253 3.93 -6.08 23.59
N LEU A 254 4.72 -5.02 23.78
CA LEU A 254 4.32 -3.82 24.55
C LEU A 254 3.92 -2.68 23.63
N PHE A 255 4.60 -2.54 22.48
CA PHE A 255 4.35 -1.53 21.47
C PHE A 255 4.74 -2.05 20.10
N LYS A 256 3.97 -1.70 19.07
CA LYS A 256 4.31 -2.01 17.68
C LYS A 256 3.80 -0.95 16.72
N THR A 257 4.61 -0.63 15.72
CA THR A 257 4.23 0.10 14.50
C THR A 257 4.66 -0.72 13.28
N LYS A 258 4.49 -0.17 12.07
CA LYS A 258 4.96 -0.81 10.83
C LYS A 258 6.49 -0.95 10.74
N THR A 259 7.24 -0.25 11.59
CA THR A 259 8.71 -0.22 11.54
C THR A 259 9.38 -0.46 12.89
N GLU A 260 8.59 -0.56 13.96
CA GLU A 260 9.10 -0.58 15.33
C GLU A 260 8.36 -1.60 16.19
N LEU A 261 9.10 -2.24 17.09
CA LEU A 261 8.59 -3.13 18.12
C LEU A 261 9.27 -2.81 19.44
N ILE A 262 8.50 -2.73 20.53
CA ILE A 262 9.00 -2.94 21.89
C ILE A 262 8.29 -4.18 22.43
N ALA A 263 9.08 -5.15 22.87
CA ALA A 263 8.58 -6.39 23.45
C ALA A 263 9.45 -6.80 24.63
N LYS A 264 8.94 -7.69 25.46
CA LYS A 264 9.74 -8.31 26.53
C LYS A 264 9.41 -9.78 26.67
N ASP A 265 10.40 -10.57 27.04
CA ASP A 265 10.20 -11.92 27.53
C ASP A 265 10.65 -12.01 29.01
N LYS A 266 10.82 -13.20 29.56
CA LYS A 266 11.25 -13.36 30.96
C LYS A 266 12.70 -12.89 31.23
N LYS A 267 13.54 -12.78 30.20
CA LYS A 267 14.98 -12.52 30.33
C LYS A 267 15.39 -11.14 29.83
N HIS A 268 14.72 -10.62 28.81
CA HIS A 268 15.13 -9.39 28.16
C HIS A 268 13.94 -8.51 27.76
N VAL A 269 14.24 -7.23 27.60
CA VAL A 269 13.40 -6.26 26.90
C VAL A 269 14.07 -5.97 25.55
N TYR A 270 13.26 -5.86 24.51
CA TYR A 270 13.71 -5.71 23.13
C TYR A 270 13.19 -4.42 22.54
N TYR A 271 14.04 -3.75 21.75
CA TYR A 271 13.65 -2.74 20.78
C TYR A 271 14.03 -3.26 19.39
N ASN A 272 13.03 -3.54 18.55
CA ASN A 272 13.20 -4.22 17.27
C ASN A 272 13.95 -5.56 17.39
N LEU A 273 15.14 -5.64 16.79
CA LEU A 273 15.97 -6.84 16.73
C LEU A 273 17.05 -6.84 17.82
N GLU A 274 17.03 -5.88 18.75
CA GLU A 274 18.08 -5.69 19.73
C GLU A 274 17.54 -5.77 21.15
N VAL A 275 18.33 -6.37 22.05
CA VAL A 275 18.12 -6.31 23.50
C VAL A 275 18.43 -4.90 23.97
N ILE A 276 17.52 -4.31 24.77
CA ILE A 276 17.79 -3.05 25.48
C ILE A 276 18.77 -3.36 26.62
N PRO A 277 20.01 -2.84 26.57
CA PRO A 277 21.03 -3.20 27.56
C PRO A 277 20.61 -2.81 28.97
N LEU A 278 20.85 -3.69 29.93
CA LEU A 278 20.58 -3.52 31.37
C LEU A 278 19.09 -3.39 31.76
N ALA A 279 18.16 -3.47 30.82
CA ALA A 279 16.73 -3.41 31.12
C ALA A 279 16.30 -4.63 31.95
N ASN A 280 15.60 -4.38 33.05
CA ASN A 280 14.99 -5.41 33.88
C ASN A 280 13.59 -5.77 33.34
N PRO A 281 13.40 -6.94 32.70
CA PRO A 281 12.11 -7.30 32.10
C PRO A 281 10.97 -7.42 33.12
N GLU A 282 11.26 -7.75 34.38
CA GLU A 282 10.24 -7.94 35.41
C GLU A 282 9.57 -6.61 35.77
N THR A 283 10.38 -5.55 35.93
CA THR A 283 9.93 -4.22 36.34
C THR A 283 9.72 -3.26 35.17
N TYR A 284 10.13 -3.63 33.94
CA TYR A 284 10.00 -2.77 32.77
C TYR A 284 8.54 -2.41 32.46
N GLN A 285 8.30 -1.10 32.35
CA GLN A 285 7.05 -0.46 31.99
C GLN A 285 7.26 0.44 30.77
N LEU A 286 6.43 0.25 29.75
CA LEU A 286 6.32 1.20 28.65
C LEU A 286 5.51 2.41 29.13
N LEU A 287 6.03 3.61 28.92
CA LEU A 287 5.37 4.86 29.33
C LEU A 287 4.63 5.50 28.17
N ASP A 288 5.33 5.79 27.08
CA ASP A 288 4.73 6.36 25.87
C ASP A 288 5.63 6.19 24.65
N GLY A 289 5.05 5.73 23.54
CA GLY A 289 5.76 5.56 22.28
C GLY A 289 7.05 4.75 22.43
N ARG A 290 8.21 5.44 22.35
CA ARG A 290 9.56 4.85 22.43
C ARG A 290 10.20 4.95 23.81
N VAL A 291 9.49 5.50 24.79
CA VAL A 291 10.01 5.71 26.14
C VAL A 291 9.43 4.69 27.10
N GLY A 292 10.32 4.00 27.80
CA GLY A 292 10.00 3.08 28.88
C GLY A 292 10.96 3.22 30.04
N LYS A 293 10.64 2.62 31.17
CA LYS A 293 11.51 2.59 32.34
C LYS A 293 11.44 1.26 33.05
N ASP A 294 12.47 0.95 33.82
CA ASP A 294 12.42 -0.10 34.84
C ASP A 294 12.65 0.53 36.23
N ASP A 295 12.94 -0.29 37.23
CA ASP A 295 13.20 0.16 38.60
C ASP A 295 14.51 0.96 38.77
N ARG A 296 15.37 0.98 37.75
CA ARG A 296 16.73 1.54 37.84
C ARG A 296 17.01 2.61 36.81
N PHE A 297 16.42 2.51 35.62
CA PHE A 297 16.75 3.31 34.45
C PHE A 297 15.52 3.69 33.64
N VAL A 298 15.65 4.81 32.91
CA VAL A 298 14.72 5.21 31.86
C VAL A 298 15.40 5.00 30.51
N TYR A 299 14.63 4.65 29.50
CA TYR A 299 15.08 4.29 28.17
C TYR A 299 14.32 5.08 27.10
N TYR A 300 15.04 5.53 26.09
CA TYR A 300 14.49 5.92 24.79
C TYR A 300 15.01 4.92 23.75
N THR A 301 14.10 4.21 23.09
CA THR A 301 14.41 3.08 22.19
C THR A 301 15.28 2.03 22.88
N ASN A 302 16.49 1.76 22.37
CA ASN A 302 17.46 0.84 22.94
C ASN A 302 18.51 1.52 23.84
N LYS A 303 18.39 2.84 24.08
CA LYS A 303 19.37 3.61 24.85
C LYS A 303 18.83 4.00 26.21
N LYS A 304 19.65 3.80 27.25
CA LYS A 304 19.44 4.42 28.55
C LYS A 304 19.55 5.95 28.42
N ILE A 305 18.65 6.67 29.08
CA ILE A 305 18.71 8.11 29.27
C ILE A 305 18.97 8.45 30.74
N ASP A 306 19.65 9.57 31.00
CA ASP A 306 20.00 9.99 32.36
C ASP A 306 18.87 10.80 32.98
N VAL A 307 18.29 10.25 34.05
CA VAL A 307 17.13 10.82 34.76
C VAL A 307 17.44 10.79 36.25
N PRO A 308 17.51 11.96 36.94
CA PRO A 308 17.89 12.03 38.35
C PRO A 308 16.91 11.37 39.32
N ASP A 309 15.68 11.13 38.89
CA ASP A 309 14.61 10.49 39.65
C ASP A 309 13.80 9.55 38.75
N VAL A 310 14.29 8.31 38.62
CA VAL A 310 13.67 7.25 37.81
C VAL A 310 12.32 6.81 38.40
N GLU A 311 12.21 6.76 39.72
CA GLU A 311 10.99 6.36 40.42
C GLU A 311 9.85 7.32 40.08
N GLY A 312 10.10 8.64 40.16
CA GLY A 312 9.14 9.67 39.83
C GLY A 312 8.90 9.92 38.34
N PHE A 313 9.77 9.40 37.46
CA PHE A 313 9.67 9.61 36.01
C PHE A 313 8.38 9.01 35.43
N ARG A 314 7.53 9.85 34.86
CA ARG A 314 6.20 9.50 34.36
C ARG A 314 5.77 10.37 33.18
N LYS A 315 4.82 9.86 32.40
CA LYS A 315 4.14 10.64 31.36
C LYS A 315 3.32 11.77 31.98
N VAL A 316 3.41 12.97 31.41
CA VAL A 316 2.57 14.12 31.74
C VAL A 316 1.26 14.00 30.95
N MET A 317 0.13 14.14 31.66
CA MET A 317 -1.21 14.14 31.05
C MET A 317 -1.78 15.56 30.89
N ASP A 318 -1.07 16.56 31.37
CA ASP A 318 -1.49 17.96 31.37
C ASP A 318 -1.21 18.62 30.01
N SER A 319 -2.26 19.01 29.30
CA SER A 319 -2.18 19.68 28.00
C SER A 319 -1.68 21.13 28.06
N SER A 320 -1.52 21.72 29.26
CA SER A 320 -1.08 23.10 29.45
C SER A 320 0.44 23.31 29.27
N MET A 321 1.23 22.23 29.19
CA MET A 321 2.68 22.27 28.95
C MET A 321 3.02 21.81 27.52
N PRO A 322 2.91 22.68 26.51
CA PRO A 322 3.26 22.32 25.15
C PRO A 322 4.75 21.96 25.08
N ASN A 323 5.07 20.80 24.51
CA ASN A 323 6.41 20.20 24.37
C ASN A 323 6.98 19.48 25.60
N VAL A 324 6.20 19.32 26.68
CA VAL A 324 6.57 18.42 27.79
C VAL A 324 5.76 17.14 27.68
N THR A 325 6.46 16.01 27.61
CA THR A 325 5.84 14.68 27.54
C THR A 325 6.06 13.89 28.83
N PHE A 326 7.19 14.10 29.51
CA PHE A 326 7.50 13.42 30.77
C PHE A 326 8.02 14.39 31.83
N GLN A 327 7.86 14.01 33.10
CA GLN A 327 8.44 14.72 34.23
C GLN A 327 8.86 13.74 35.32
N ASP A 328 9.77 14.17 36.20
CA ASP A 328 10.09 13.48 37.45
C ASP A 328 9.56 14.23 38.69
N ASN A 329 9.74 13.69 39.90
CA ASN A 329 9.29 14.35 41.14
C ASN A 329 10.22 15.50 41.57
N LYS A 330 11.38 15.67 40.92
CA LYS A 330 12.33 16.76 41.16
C LYS A 330 12.04 17.98 40.28
N GLY A 331 10.97 17.95 39.49
CA GLY A 331 10.55 19.04 38.62
C GLY A 331 11.33 19.11 37.30
N ASN A 332 12.12 18.09 36.97
CA ASN A 332 12.74 18.00 35.64
C ASN A 332 11.67 17.57 34.64
N VAL A 333 11.66 18.21 33.47
CA VAL A 333 10.71 17.92 32.39
C VAL A 333 11.45 17.50 31.12
N TYR A 334 10.81 16.66 30.33
CA TYR A 334 11.40 15.99 29.17
C TYR A 334 10.41 15.98 28.01
N ASP A 335 10.93 16.04 26.79
CA ASP A 335 10.13 15.93 25.57
C ASP A 335 9.81 14.46 25.22
N ALA A 336 9.15 14.25 24.07
CA ALA A 336 8.75 12.93 23.59
C ALA A 336 9.92 11.99 23.27
N TRP A 337 11.14 12.51 23.19
CA TRP A 337 12.37 11.74 22.96
C TRP A 337 13.14 11.45 24.25
N GLY A 338 12.59 11.83 25.41
CA GLY A 338 13.25 11.69 26.70
C GLY A 338 14.41 12.65 26.90
N VAL A 339 14.48 13.74 26.12
CA VAL A 339 15.51 14.77 26.28
C VAL A 339 15.03 15.78 27.32
N LYS A 340 15.88 16.03 28.32
CA LYS A 340 15.62 17.00 29.38
C LYS A 340 15.50 18.41 28.78
N GLN A 341 14.42 19.10 29.11
CA GLN A 341 14.22 20.49 28.71
C GLN A 341 14.71 21.43 29.81
N GLU A 342 15.27 22.56 29.40
CA GLU A 342 15.56 23.64 30.36
C GLU A 342 14.24 24.27 30.81
N SER A 343 14.09 24.50 32.11
CA SER A 343 12.98 25.31 32.60
C SER A 343 13.13 26.70 31.97
N LYS A 344 12.25 27.06 31.04
CA LYS A 344 12.05 28.48 30.72
C LYS A 344 11.55 29.09 32.01
N SER A 345 12.41 29.77 32.77
CA SER A 345 11.93 30.61 33.85
C SER A 345 10.99 31.62 33.18
N SER A 346 9.74 31.62 33.60
CA SER A 346 8.82 32.70 33.27
C SER A 346 9.46 33.97 33.81
N ARG A 347 9.91 34.84 32.89
CA ARG A 347 10.18 36.24 33.21
C ARG A 347 8.87 36.99 33.40
#